data_AF-A0A0L0T983-F1
#
_entry.id   AF-A0A0L0T983-F1
#
_cell.length_a   1.000
_cell.length_b   1.000
_cell.length_c   1.000
_cell.angle_alpha   90.00
_cell.angle_beta   90.00
_cell.angle_gamma   90.00
#
_symmetry.space_group_name_H-M   'P 1'
#
loop_
_entity.id
_entity.type
_entity.pdbx_description
1 polymer ?
#
loop_
_entity_poly.entity_id
_entity_poly.type
_entity_poly.pdbx_seq_one_letter_code
_entity_poly.pdbx_strand_id
1 'polypeptide(L)'
;MKRKQAQKLADKANRDLVVRGPLTTTPVPPPTSNPTDSNPVKGWSLEYYPSSTLSTALRAACFDLVKTNMKALYDATDGWNDKAKRRELAKPTMRYLIVRNQGLENVAAFAMFDFSIEEAEEDDAWVPVLYWCVPPRHS
;
A
#
# COMPACT_ATOMS: atom_id res chain seq x y z
N MET A 1 9.25 12.11 -25.15
CA MET A 1 9.93 13.04 -24.20
C MET A 1 9.49 12.89 -22.73
N LYS A 2 8.25 12.52 -22.40
CA LYS A 2 7.78 12.49 -20.99
C LYS A 2 8.30 11.31 -20.12
N ARG A 3 8.72 10.18 -20.70
CA ARG A 3 9.22 9.00 -19.94
C ARG A 3 10.62 9.18 -19.32
N LYS A 4 11.52 9.91 -20.00
CA LYS A 4 12.89 10.15 -19.51
C LYS A 4 12.96 11.05 -18.27
N GLN A 5 11.92 11.83 -17.99
CA GLN A 5 11.88 12.73 -16.84
C GLN A 5 11.38 12.04 -15.57
N ALA A 6 10.49 11.05 -15.71
CA ALA A 6 10.04 10.22 -14.60
C ALA A 6 11.16 9.29 -14.08
N GLN A 7 11.95 8.70 -15.00
CA GLN A 7 13.10 7.85 -14.66
C GLN A 7 14.16 8.64 -13.87
N LYS A 8 14.48 9.86 -14.31
CA LYS A 8 15.43 10.74 -13.60
C LYS A 8 14.97 11.16 -12.20
N LEU A 9 13.65 11.23 -11.95
CA LEU A 9 13.13 11.54 -10.62
C LEU A 9 13.20 10.33 -9.67
N ALA A 10 13.00 9.11 -10.19
CA ALA A 10 13.11 7.87 -9.42
C ALA A 10 14.57 7.59 -9.01
N ASP A 11 15.51 7.76 -9.94
CA ASP A 11 16.94 7.55 -9.67
C ASP A 11 17.51 8.55 -8.65
N LYS A 12 16.97 9.78 -8.62
CA LYS A 12 17.35 10.79 -7.62
C LYS A 12 16.84 10.40 -6.22
N ALA A 13 15.61 9.91 -6.11
CA ALA A 13 15.03 9.52 -4.82
C ALA A 13 15.74 8.31 -4.20
N ASN A 14 16.20 7.37 -5.02
CA ASN A 14 16.89 6.17 -4.55
C ASN A 14 18.33 6.46 -4.06
N ARG A 15 18.97 7.51 -4.60
CA ARG A 15 20.32 7.94 -4.20
C ARG A 15 20.35 8.62 -2.82
N ASP A 16 19.24 9.21 -2.39
CA ASP A 16 19.14 9.92 -1.12
C ASP A 16 18.79 8.99 0.07
N LEU A 17 18.45 7.71 -0.18
CA LEU A 17 18.14 6.73 0.87
C LEU A 17 19.33 5.88 1.33
N VAL A 18 20.48 5.93 0.65
CA VAL A 18 21.65 5.07 0.95
C VAL A 18 22.80 5.89 1.53
N VAL A 19 22.57 6.56 2.66
CA VAL A 19 23.65 6.88 3.61
C VAL A 19 23.12 6.81 5.04
N ARG A 20 23.13 5.61 5.63
CA ARG A 20 23.25 5.48 7.09
C ARG A 20 24.29 4.38 7.35
N GLY A 21 25.42 4.82 7.89
CA GLY A 21 26.56 3.96 8.23
C GLY A 21 26.26 2.96 9.36
N PRO A 22 27.26 2.16 9.76
CA PRO A 22 27.09 1.08 10.72
C PRO A 22 26.62 1.59 12.08
N LEU A 23 25.61 0.93 12.65
CA LEU A 23 25.08 1.22 13.98
C LEU A 23 26.10 0.83 15.05
N THR A 24 26.76 1.82 15.66
CA THR A 24 27.56 1.63 16.87
C THR A 24 26.62 1.36 18.05
N THR A 25 26.63 0.13 18.58
CA THR A 25 25.86 -0.26 19.76
C THR A 25 26.60 0.17 21.03
N THR A 26 26.14 1.22 21.70
CA THR A 26 26.44 1.44 23.12
C THR A 26 25.36 0.78 23.98
N PRO A 27 25.71 0.12 25.11
CA PRO A 27 24.72 -0.51 25.97
C PRO A 27 23.96 0.55 26.76
N VAL A 28 22.67 0.68 26.50
CA VAL A 28 21.75 1.55 27.25
C VAL A 28 21.45 0.86 28.60
N PRO A 29 21.58 1.55 29.76
CA PRO A 29 21.24 0.97 31.05
C PRO A 29 19.73 0.68 31.17
N PRO A 30 19.32 -0.31 31.99
CA PRO A 30 17.92 -0.72 32.09
C PRO A 30 17.05 0.42 32.62
N PRO A 31 15.85 0.66 32.05
CA PRO A 31 14.99 1.74 32.50
C PRO A 31 14.41 1.45 33.88
N THR A 32 14.68 2.36 34.81
CA THR A 32 14.06 2.45 36.14
C THR A 32 12.56 2.74 36.00
N SER A 33 11.73 1.99 36.73
CA SER A 33 10.27 2.03 36.75
C SER A 33 9.64 3.41 37.02
N ASN A 34 8.62 3.80 36.23
CA ASN A 34 7.32 4.40 36.61
C ASN A 34 6.73 5.24 35.45
N PRO A 35 5.42 5.58 35.42
CA PRO A 35 4.22 4.96 35.97
C PRO A 35 3.23 4.53 34.85
N THR A 36 2.17 3.82 35.22
CA THR A 36 1.09 3.30 34.39
C THR A 36 0.44 4.35 33.46
N ASP A 37 0.94 4.47 32.22
CA ASP A 37 0.16 5.08 31.12
C ASP A 37 -0.86 4.05 30.63
N SER A 38 -2.06 4.09 31.21
CA SER A 38 -3.24 3.43 30.65
C SER A 38 -3.77 4.23 29.44
N ASN A 39 -2.94 4.41 28.43
CA ASN A 39 -3.43 4.78 27.11
C ASN A 39 -3.79 3.48 26.40
N PRO A 40 -5.08 3.14 26.20
CA PRO A 40 -5.40 2.00 25.36
C PRO A 40 -4.97 2.41 23.95
N VAL A 41 -3.80 1.93 23.52
CA VAL A 41 -3.44 1.96 22.10
C VAL A 41 -4.57 1.18 21.42
N LYS A 42 -5.56 1.88 20.87
CA LYS A 42 -6.64 1.29 20.07
C LYS A 42 -5.93 0.47 19.01
N GLY A 43 -6.00 -0.85 19.15
CA GLY A 43 -5.10 -1.75 18.45
C GLY A 43 -5.29 -1.62 16.95
N TRP A 44 -4.18 -1.48 16.23
CA TRP A 44 -4.15 -1.66 14.78
C TRP A 44 -3.90 -3.13 14.49
N SER A 45 -4.62 -3.69 13.53
CA SER A 45 -4.38 -5.05 13.04
C SER A 45 -4.20 -5.03 11.53
N LEU A 46 -3.35 -5.94 11.05
CA LEU A 46 -3.07 -6.15 9.64
C LEU A 46 -3.47 -7.57 9.29
N GLU A 47 -4.36 -7.71 8.31
CA GLU A 47 -4.87 -8.99 7.85
C GLU A 47 -4.53 -9.18 6.38
N TYR A 48 -4.20 -10.41 5.99
CA TYR A 48 -3.89 -10.79 4.63
C TYR A 48 -5.02 -11.61 4.02
N TYR A 49 -5.40 -11.28 2.78
CA TYR A 49 -6.40 -12.02 2.02
C TYR A 49 -5.98 -12.21 0.55
N PRO A 50 -5.92 -13.43 0.01
CA PRO A 50 -6.06 -13.61 -1.43
C PRO A 50 -7.46 -13.18 -1.90
N SER A 51 -7.58 -12.73 -3.15
CA SER A 51 -8.85 -12.27 -3.73
C SER A 51 -9.95 -13.33 -3.61
N SER A 52 -9.60 -14.61 -3.72
CA SER A 52 -10.53 -15.75 -3.59
C SER A 52 -11.18 -15.88 -2.22
N THR A 53 -10.52 -15.44 -1.14
CA THR A 53 -11.05 -15.52 0.23
C THR A 53 -11.50 -14.18 0.77
N LEU A 54 -11.31 -13.09 0.02
CA LEU A 54 -11.79 -11.76 0.39
C LEU A 54 -13.33 -11.73 0.27
N SER A 55 -14.01 -11.50 1.39
CA SER A 55 -15.47 -11.45 1.41
C SER A 55 -16.02 -10.33 0.51
N THR A 56 -17.23 -10.51 -0.01
CA THR A 56 -17.89 -9.52 -0.86
C THR A 56 -18.05 -8.17 -0.14
N ALA A 57 -18.41 -8.19 1.15
CA ALA A 57 -18.53 -6.99 1.96
C ALA A 57 -17.19 -6.26 2.11
N LEU A 58 -16.11 -7.00 2.35
CA LEU A 58 -14.78 -6.42 2.52
C LEU A 58 -14.24 -5.86 1.19
N ARG A 59 -14.50 -6.54 0.08
CA ARG A 59 -14.19 -6.04 -1.27
C ARG A 59 -14.96 -4.76 -1.60
N ALA A 60 -16.24 -4.69 -1.23
CA ALA A 60 -17.04 -3.47 -1.39
C ALA A 60 -16.47 -2.30 -0.58
N ALA A 61 -16.10 -2.54 0.69
CA ALA A 61 -15.45 -1.53 1.52
C ALA A 61 -14.13 -1.02 0.91
N CYS A 62 -13.31 -1.90 0.35
CA CYS A 62 -12.09 -1.52 -0.36
C CYS A 62 -12.40 -0.66 -1.59
N PHE A 63 -13.41 -1.04 -2.39
CA PHE A 63 -13.84 -0.28 -3.55
C PHE A 63 -14.29 1.14 -3.16
N ASP A 64 -15.11 1.27 -2.12
CA ASP A 64 -15.63 2.56 -1.67
C ASP A 64 -14.49 3.47 -1.18
N LEU A 65 -13.49 2.89 -0.49
CA LEU A 65 -12.32 3.61 -0.02
C LEU A 65 -11.44 4.11 -1.18
N VAL A 66 -11.14 3.26 -2.18
CA VAL A 66 -10.38 3.72 -3.35
C VAL A 66 -11.17 4.72 -4.20
N LYS A 67 -12.49 4.56 -4.33
CA LYS A 67 -13.34 5.51 -5.05
C LYS A 67 -13.32 6.87 -4.37
N THR A 68 -13.53 6.91 -3.06
CA THR A 68 -13.47 8.16 -2.28
C THR A 68 -12.13 8.87 -2.46
N ASN A 69 -11.02 8.12 -2.41
CA ASN A 69 -9.69 8.73 -2.38
C ASN A 69 -9.15 9.08 -3.77
N MET A 70 -9.48 8.28 -4.80
CA MET A 70 -8.86 8.35 -6.13
C MET A 70 -9.78 8.85 -7.23
N LYS A 71 -11.11 8.86 -7.06
CA LYS A 71 -12.03 9.23 -8.14
C LYS A 71 -11.71 10.61 -8.73
N ALA A 72 -11.46 11.60 -7.88
CA ALA A 72 -11.12 12.95 -8.33
C ALA A 72 -9.85 13.00 -9.18
N LEU A 73 -8.82 12.21 -8.82
CA LEU A 73 -7.57 12.11 -9.58
C LEU A 73 -7.78 11.45 -10.94
N TYR A 74 -8.60 10.39 -11.00
CA TYR A 74 -8.95 9.73 -12.26
C TYR A 74 -9.79 10.64 -13.16
N ASP A 75 -10.79 11.35 -12.61
CA ASP A 75 -11.63 12.26 -13.39
C ASP A 75 -10.83 13.43 -14.00
N ALA A 76 -9.71 13.81 -13.41
CA ALA A 76 -8.80 14.83 -13.95
C ALA A 76 -7.92 14.33 -15.12
N THR A 77 -7.91 13.03 -15.39
CA THR A 77 -7.05 12.40 -16.41
C THR A 77 -7.88 11.62 -17.42
N ASP A 78 -8.19 10.36 -17.12
CA ASP A 78 -8.81 9.39 -18.05
C ASP A 78 -10.26 9.03 -17.67
N GLY A 79 -10.79 9.61 -16.59
CA GLY A 79 -12.12 9.33 -16.06
C GLY A 79 -12.18 8.13 -15.11
N TRP A 80 -13.13 8.16 -14.18
CA TRP A 80 -13.40 7.04 -13.29
C TRP A 80 -14.47 6.07 -13.83
N ASN A 81 -14.19 4.77 -13.80
CA ASN A 81 -15.15 3.72 -14.18
C ASN A 81 -15.33 2.68 -13.06
N ASP A 82 -16.48 2.74 -12.39
CA ASP A 82 -16.87 1.82 -11.30
C ASP A 82 -16.74 0.35 -11.72
N LYS A 83 -17.28 -0.02 -12.88
CA LYS A 83 -17.30 -1.42 -13.35
C LYS A 83 -15.88 -1.91 -13.61
N ALA A 84 -15.05 -1.09 -14.24
CA ALA A 84 -13.65 -1.44 -14.52
C ALA A 84 -12.86 -1.63 -13.23
N LYS A 85 -12.97 -0.70 -12.27
CA LYS A 85 -12.24 -0.80 -11.00
C LYS A 85 -12.74 -1.95 -10.12
N ARG A 86 -14.05 -2.24 -10.12
CA ARG A 86 -14.59 -3.43 -9.44
C ARG A 86 -14.06 -4.73 -10.03
N ARG A 87 -13.90 -4.82 -11.36
CA ARG A 87 -13.27 -5.99 -12.00
C ARG A 87 -11.78 -6.10 -11.64
N GLU A 88 -11.06 -4.98 -11.60
CA GLU A 88 -9.66 -4.95 -11.17
C GLU A 88 -9.50 -5.49 -9.74
N LEU A 89 -10.33 -5.03 -8.81
CA LEU A 89 -10.39 -5.53 -7.43
C LEU A 89 -10.88 -6.99 -7.32
N ALA A 90 -11.54 -7.52 -8.35
CA ALA A 90 -12.02 -8.90 -8.35
C ALA A 90 -11.08 -9.88 -9.08
N LYS A 91 -9.92 -9.41 -9.60
CA LYS A 91 -8.97 -10.29 -10.28
C LYS A 91 -8.54 -11.44 -9.35
N PRO A 92 -8.53 -12.71 -9.81
CA PRO A 92 -8.19 -13.86 -8.96
C PRO A 92 -6.78 -13.83 -8.38
N THR A 93 -5.84 -13.22 -9.11
CA THR A 93 -4.42 -13.11 -8.75
C THR A 93 -4.16 -12.06 -7.66
N MET A 94 -5.11 -11.14 -7.45
CA MET A 94 -4.96 -10.06 -6.47
C MET A 94 -4.84 -10.56 -5.05
N ARG A 95 -4.04 -9.84 -4.27
CA ARG A 95 -3.80 -10.05 -2.85
C ARG A 95 -4.01 -8.74 -2.11
N TYR A 96 -4.47 -8.85 -0.87
CA TYR A 96 -4.91 -7.71 -0.07
C TYR A 96 -4.22 -7.73 1.28
N LEU A 97 -3.75 -6.56 1.70
CA LEU A 97 -3.43 -6.25 3.08
C LEU A 97 -4.50 -5.28 3.58
N ILE A 98 -5.24 -5.68 4.62
CA ILE A 98 -6.33 -4.91 5.21
C ILE A 98 -5.89 -4.44 6.58
N VAL A 99 -6.00 -3.14 6.83
CA VAL A 99 -5.77 -2.56 8.15
C VAL A 99 -7.10 -2.30 8.82
N ARG A 100 -7.28 -2.82 10.03
CA ARG A 100 -8.40 -2.47 10.92
C ARG A 100 -7.90 -1.72 12.14
N ASN A 101 -8.73 -0.81 12.63
CA ASN A 101 -8.53 -0.15 13.91
C ASN A 101 -9.66 -0.60 14.83
N GLN A 102 -9.37 -1.07 16.05
CA GLN A 102 -10.39 -1.50 17.01
C GLN A 102 -11.40 -0.41 17.40
N GLY A 103 -11.12 0.85 17.06
CA GLY A 103 -12.01 1.98 17.22
C GLY A 103 -12.82 2.39 16.00
N LEU A 104 -12.67 1.70 14.86
CA LEU A 104 -13.44 1.95 13.64
C LEU A 104 -14.19 0.67 13.28
N GLU A 105 -15.47 0.78 12.97
CA GLU A 105 -16.26 -0.36 12.48
C GLU A 105 -15.82 -0.81 11.07
N ASN A 106 -15.17 0.09 10.32
CA ASN A 106 -14.82 -0.09 8.92
C ASN A 106 -13.31 -0.29 8.69
N VAL A 107 -12.97 -0.79 7.50
CA VAL A 107 -11.59 -0.87 7.00
C VAL A 107 -10.93 0.50 7.09
N ALA A 108 -9.81 0.56 7.80
CA ALA A 108 -9.11 1.82 8.04
C ALA A 108 -8.19 2.18 6.86
N ALA A 109 -7.59 1.17 6.23
CA ALA A 109 -6.80 1.29 5.01
C ALA A 109 -6.69 -0.09 4.36
N PHE A 110 -6.31 -0.13 3.08
CA PHE A 110 -5.88 -1.36 2.45
C PHE A 110 -4.76 -1.09 1.44
N ALA A 111 -3.98 -2.12 1.15
CA ALA A 111 -3.15 -2.21 -0.05
C ALA A 111 -3.61 -3.42 -0.85
N MET A 112 -3.70 -3.28 -2.17
CA MET A 112 -3.88 -4.42 -3.07
C MET A 112 -2.65 -4.58 -3.95
N PHE A 113 -2.28 -5.82 -4.23
CA PHE A 113 -1.14 -6.11 -5.08
C PHE A 113 -1.29 -7.40 -5.86
N ASP A 114 -0.53 -7.49 -6.95
CA ASP A 114 -0.43 -8.68 -7.78
C ASP A 114 1.04 -8.98 -8.07
N PHE A 115 1.38 -10.27 -8.15
CA PHE A 115 2.69 -10.71 -8.63
C PHE A 115 2.58 -10.92 -10.14
N SER A 116 3.41 -10.22 -10.90
CA SER A 116 3.47 -10.38 -12.35
C SER A 116 4.91 -10.62 -12.78
N ILE A 117 5.06 -10.95 -14.06
CA ILE A 117 6.36 -11.04 -14.72
C ILE A 117 6.31 -10.08 -15.91
N GLU A 118 7.35 -9.27 -16.08
CA GLU A 118 7.45 -8.30 -17.17
C GLU A 118 8.73 -8.47 -17.95
N GLU A 119 8.71 -8.03 -19.20
CA GLU A 119 9.88 -7.98 -20.05
C GLU A 119 10.74 -6.77 -19.65
N ALA A 120 12.00 -7.02 -19.30
CA ALA A 120 12.97 -5.99 -18.98
C ALA A 120 13.36 -5.24 -20.26
N GLU A 121 13.28 -3.91 -20.22
CA GLU A 121 13.53 -3.06 -21.40
C GLU A 121 14.96 -3.18 -21.97
N GLU A 122 15.92 -3.65 -21.18
CA GLU A 122 17.35 -3.66 -21.55
C GLU A 122 17.84 -5.03 -22.07
N ASP A 123 17.29 -6.14 -21.59
CA ASP A 123 17.86 -7.48 -21.80
C ASP A 123 16.86 -8.52 -22.34
N ASP A 124 15.65 -8.11 -22.72
CA ASP A 124 14.51 -8.99 -23.09
C ASP A 124 14.23 -10.09 -22.02
N ALA A 125 14.67 -9.84 -20.78
CA ALA A 125 14.60 -10.78 -19.68
C ALA A 125 13.25 -10.67 -18.96
N TRP A 126 12.65 -11.80 -18.60
CA TRP A 126 11.40 -11.81 -17.83
C TRP A 126 11.70 -11.64 -16.34
N VAL A 127 11.38 -10.47 -15.78
CA VAL A 127 11.64 -10.10 -14.38
C VAL A 127 10.36 -10.13 -13.53
N PRO A 128 10.43 -10.65 -12.29
CA PRO A 128 9.28 -10.62 -11.38
C PRO A 128 9.03 -9.18 -10.90
N VAL A 129 7.76 -8.76 -10.92
CA VAL A 129 7.33 -7.44 -10.43
C VAL A 129 6.18 -7.54 -9.43
N LEU A 130 6.06 -6.51 -8.60
CA LEU A 130 4.94 -6.29 -7.71
C LEU A 130 4.17 -5.05 -8.16
N TYR A 131 2.94 -5.24 -8.63
CA TYR A 131 2.02 -4.14 -8.86
C TYR A 131 1.25 -3.84 -7.59
N TRP A 132 1.21 -2.58 -7.15
CA TRP A 132 0.48 -2.19 -5.93
C TRP A 132 -0.38 -0.94 -6.13
N CYS A 133 -1.49 -0.87 -5.41
CA CYS A 133 -2.32 0.33 -5.28
C CYS A 133 -2.55 0.63 -3.80
N VAL A 134 -2.15 1.84 -3.38
CA VAL A 134 -2.36 2.36 -2.04
C VAL A 134 -3.19 3.64 -2.16
N PRO A 135 -4.50 3.60 -1.85
CA PRO A 135 -5.31 4.80 -1.85
C PRO A 135 -4.85 5.75 -0.73
N PRO A 136 -4.50 7.01 -1.03
CA PRO A 136 -4.05 7.98 -0.03
C PRO A 136 -5.22 8.30 0.92
N ARG A 137 -4.96 8.40 2.23
CA ARG A 137 -5.96 8.97 3.16
C ARG A 137 -5.98 10.48 2.95
N HIS A 138 -7.18 11.03 2.69
CA HIS A 138 -7.40 12.46 2.86
C HIS A 138 -7.70 12.72 4.35
N SER A 139 -6.93 13.65 4.93
CA SER A 139 -7.07 14.14 6.31
C SER A 139 -8.15 15.20 6.41
#